data_AF-A0A957DI81-F1
#
_entry.id   AF-A0A957DI81-F1
#
_cell.length_a   1.000
_cell.length_b   1.000
_cell.length_c   1.000
_cell.angle_alpha   90.00
_cell.angle_beta   90.00
_cell.angle_gamma   90.00
#
_symmetry.space_group_name_H-M   'P 1'
#
loop_
_entity.id
_entity.type
_entity.pdbx_description
1 polymer ?
#
loop_
_entity_poly.entity_id
_entity_poly.type
_entity_poly.pdbx_seq_one_letter_code
_entity_poly.pdbx_strand_id
1 'polypeptide(L)' 'IVRLPYDVQAAIDGFSSTGFLDEAGPVARLMLRELELAMPLTYAWEREYRRAILAGKISVAASIEAVLALTR' A
#
# COMPACT_ATOMS: atom_id res chain seq x y z
N ILE A 1 -4.47 -0.50 26.24
CA ILE A 1 -4.19 -1.13 24.93
C ILE A 1 -3.83 -2.58 25.21
N VAL A 2 -4.59 -3.54 24.66
CA VAL A 2 -4.29 -4.98 24.76
C VAL A 2 -3.59 -5.38 23.46
N ARG A 3 -2.41 -6.01 23.56
CA ARG A 3 -1.71 -6.53 22.37
C ARG A 3 -2.20 -7.95 22.10
N LEU A 4 -2.77 -8.17 20.91
CA LEU A 4 -3.11 -9.49 20.42
C LEU A 4 -1.91 -10.06 19.65
N PRO A 5 -1.67 -11.38 19.71
CA PRO A 5 -0.67 -12.02 18.86
C PRO A 5 -1.19 -12.04 17.43
N TYR A 6 -0.87 -11.00 16.66
CA TYR A 6 -1.22 -10.90 15.26
C TYR A 6 -0.13 -11.56 14.41
N ASP A 7 -0.52 -12.54 13.61
CA ASP A 7 0.38 -13.24 12.69
C ASP A 7 0.56 -12.42 11.42
N VAL A 8 1.61 -11.60 11.42
CA VAL A 8 1.96 -10.73 10.29
C VAL A 8 2.32 -11.56 9.05
N GLN A 9 2.96 -12.71 9.22
CA GLN A 9 3.40 -13.54 8.09
C GLN A 9 2.20 -14.16 7.39
N ALA A 10 1.24 -14.71 8.16
CA ALA A 10 0.00 -15.23 7.60
C ALA A 10 -0.81 -14.13 6.87
N ALA A 11 -0.77 -12.90 7.36
CA ALA A 11 -1.41 -11.77 6.70
C ALA A 11 -0.72 -11.41 5.37
N ILE A 12 0.62 -11.36 5.33
CA ILE A 12 1.41 -11.17 4.10
C ILE A 12 1.11 -12.26 3.07
N ASP A 13 1.10 -13.52 3.49
CA ASP A 13 0.82 -14.66 2.62
C ASP A 13 -0.62 -14.62 2.06
N GLY A 14 -1.55 -14.01 2.81
CA GLY A 14 -2.92 -13.75 2.35
C GLY A 14 -3.01 -12.80 1.15
N PHE A 15 -2.10 -11.83 1.02
CA PHE A 15 -2.08 -10.90 -0.12
C PHE A 15 -1.71 -11.60 -1.43
N SER A 16 -0.80 -12.58 -1.39
CA SER A 16 -0.34 -13.30 -2.58
C SER A 16 -1.23 -14.48 -2.96
N SER A 17 -1.81 -15.19 -1.98
CA SER A 17 -2.54 -16.44 -2.20
C SER A 17 -3.98 -16.28 -2.72
N THR A 18 -4.56 -15.09 -2.63
CA THR A 18 -6.00 -14.86 -2.90
C THR A 18 -6.29 -14.16 -4.22
N GLY A 19 -5.27 -13.79 -5.00
CA GLY A 19 -5.44 -12.93 -6.19
C GLY A 19 -5.75 -11.46 -5.85
N PHE A 20 -5.74 -11.10 -4.56
CA PHE A 20 -6.05 -9.75 -4.08
C PHE A 20 -5.15 -8.67 -4.71
N LEU A 21 -3.86 -8.96 -4.92
CA LEU A 21 -2.95 -8.04 -5.60
C LEU A 21 -3.31 -7.76 -7.06
N ASP A 22 -3.98 -8.71 -7.72
CA ASP A 22 -4.37 -8.59 -9.13
C ASP A 22 -5.70 -7.83 -9.28
N GLU A 23 -6.65 -8.03 -8.36
CA GLU A 23 -7.99 -7.42 -8.43
C GLU A 23 -8.10 -6.07 -7.71
N ALA A 24 -7.39 -5.87 -6.59
CA ALA A 24 -7.48 -4.63 -5.81
C ALA A 24 -6.63 -3.49 -6.38
N GLY A 25 -5.87 -3.77 -7.45
CA GLY A 25 -5.09 -2.78 -8.17
C GLY A 25 -3.86 -2.26 -7.41
N PRO A 26 -3.28 -1.13 -7.86
CA PRO A 26 -1.97 -0.66 -7.38
C PRO A 26 -1.92 -0.37 -5.88
N VAL A 27 -3.05 0.01 -5.28
CA VAL A 27 -3.15 0.34 -3.84
C VAL A 27 -2.84 -0.88 -2.96
N ALA A 28 -3.16 -2.10 -3.39
CA ALA A 28 -2.86 -3.29 -2.61
C ALA A 28 -1.36 -3.53 -2.41
N ARG A 29 -0.52 -3.13 -3.39
CA ARG A 29 0.94 -3.18 -3.25
C ARG A 29 1.44 -2.21 -2.17
N LEU A 30 0.81 -1.04 -2.06
CA LEU A 30 1.13 -0.06 -1.03
C LEU A 30 0.74 -0.57 0.37
N MET A 31 -0.42 -1.21 0.49
CA MET A 31 -0.88 -1.82 1.74
C MET A 31 0.03 -2.97 2.20
N LEU A 32 0.44 -3.84 1.27
CA LEU A 32 1.40 -4.91 1.57
C LEU A 32 2.71 -4.33 2.10
N ARG A 33 3.26 -3.31 1.42
CA ARG A 33 4.50 -2.66 1.86
C ARG A 33 4.35 -1.95 3.21
N GLU A 34 3.20 -1.36 3.49
CA GLU A 34 2.88 -0.77 4.79
C GLU A 34 2.87 -1.82 5.91
N LEU A 35 2.33 -3.02 5.63
CA LEU A 35 2.37 -4.15 6.55
C LEU A 35 3.81 -4.67 6.78
N GLU A 36 4.60 -4.79 5.71
CA GLU A 36 6.02 -5.22 5.78
C GLU A 36 6.88 -4.25 6.60
N LEU A 37 6.69 -2.94 6.43
CA LEU A 37 7.51 -1.91 7.09
C LEU A 37 6.93 -1.43 8.42
N ALA A 38 5.69 -1.80 8.75
CA ALA A 38 4.91 -1.25 9.86
C ALA A 38 4.87 0.30 9.85
N MET A 39 4.72 0.90 8.67
CA MET A 39 4.71 2.36 8.46
C MET A 39 3.44 2.80 7.70
N PRO A 40 2.83 3.95 8.03
CA PRO A 40 1.57 4.39 7.43
C PRO A 40 1.77 5.01 6.03
N LEU A 41 2.19 4.19 5.07
CA LEU A 41 2.48 4.62 3.70
C LEU A 41 1.24 5.07 2.94
N THR A 42 0.09 4.43 3.17
CA THR A 42 -1.18 4.76 2.52
C THR A 42 -1.62 6.18 2.84
N TYR A 43 -1.52 6.57 4.11
CA TYR A 43 -1.83 7.92 4.56
C TYR A 43 -0.84 8.96 4.00
N ALA A 44 0.45 8.64 4.01
CA ALA A 44 1.47 9.54 3.46
C ALA A 44 1.29 9.77 1.95
N TRP A 45 1.03 8.69 1.20
CA TRP A 45 0.76 8.73 -0.23
C TRP A 45 -0.51 9.53 -0.56
N GLU A 46 -1.61 9.29 0.15
CA GLU A 46 -2.87 10.01 -0.07
C GLU A 46 -2.66 11.53 0.12
N ARG A 47 -2.00 11.91 1.22
CA ARG A 47 -1.74 13.33 1.53
C ARG A 47 -0.92 14.02 0.45
N GLU A 48 0.05 13.32 -0.13
CA GLU A 48 0.95 13.86 -1.16
C GLU A 48 0.28 13.93 -2.54
N TYR A 49 -0.32 12.83 -2.99
CA TYR A 49 -0.72 12.67 -4.39
C TYR A 49 -2.19 12.93 -4.67
N ARG A 50 -3.08 12.96 -3.65
CA ARG A 50 -4.54 13.08 -3.87
C ARG A 50 -4.92 14.25 -4.75
N ARG A 51 -4.35 15.44 -4.51
CA ARG A 51 -4.68 16.62 -5.33
C ARG A 51 -4.21 16.47 -6.77
N ALA A 52 -3.03 15.89 -6.99
CA ALA A 52 -2.47 15.69 -8.32
C ALA A 52 -3.25 14.62 -9.10
N ILE A 53 -3.67 13.56 -8.44
CA ILE A 53 -4.51 12.49 -9.01
C ILE A 53 -5.88 13.04 -9.41
N LEU A 54 -6.55 13.77 -8.51
CA LEU A 54 -7.86 14.38 -8.80
C LEU A 54 -7.79 15.42 -9.92
N ALA A 55 -6.65 16.09 -10.07
CA ALA A 55 -6.39 17.02 -11.18
C ALA A 55 -5.94 16.32 -12.48
N GLY A 56 -5.83 14.99 -12.51
CA GLY A 56 -5.37 14.22 -13.66
C GLY A 56 -3.90 14.41 -14.03
N LYS A 57 -3.09 15.00 -13.13
CA LYS A 57 -1.67 15.30 -13.37
C LYS A 57 -0.77 14.07 -13.24
N ILE A 58 -1.23 13.05 -12.52
CA ILE A 58 -0.55 11.77 -12.34
C ILE A 58 -1.60 10.67 -12.15
N SER A 59 -1.31 9.47 -12.63
CA SER A 59 -2.18 8.32 -12.39
C SER A 59 -1.95 7.75 -10.98
N VAL A 60 -2.97 7.09 -10.43
CA VAL A 60 -2.88 6.35 -9.16
C VAL A 60 -1.70 5.37 -9.20
N ALA A 61 -1.59 4.57 -10.26
CA ALA A 61 -0.51 3.61 -10.45
C ALA A 61 0.88 4.27 -10.41
N ALA A 62 1.09 5.34 -11.19
CA ALA A 62 2.39 6.02 -11.25
C ALA A 62 2.79 6.65 -9.91
N SER A 63 1.81 7.21 -9.18
CA SER A 63 2.07 7.79 -7.86
C SER A 63 2.47 6.75 -6.81
N ILE A 64 1.90 5.54 -6.88
CA ILE A 64 2.23 4.44 -5.95
C ILE A 64 3.61 3.88 -6.27
N GLU A 65 3.93 3.67 -7.54
CA GLU A 65 5.27 3.23 -7.95
C GLU A 65 6.35 4.21 -7.48
N ALA A 66 6.07 5.53 -7.51
CA ALA A 66 6.98 6.54 -6.97
C ALA A 66 7.24 6.37 -5.46
N VAL A 67 6.20 6.07 -4.67
CA VAL A 67 6.35 5.80 -3.23
C VAL A 67 7.13 4.51 -2.99
N LEU A 68 6.76 3.43 -3.69
CA LEU A 68 7.41 2.13 -3.52
C LEU A 68 8.90 2.16 -3.88
N ALA A 69 9.30 2.98 -4.86
CA ALA A 69 10.69 3.17 -5.24
C ALA A 69 11.53 3.86 -4.14
N LEU A 70 10.91 4.72 -3.32
CA LEU A 70 11.57 5.42 -2.21
C LEU A 70 11.66 4.58 -0.94
N THR A 71 10.84 3.53 -0.82
CA THR A 71 10.77 2.63 0.35
C THR A 71 11.51 1.31 0.12
N ARG A 72 12.57 1.30 -0.72
CA ARG A 72 13.35 0.11 -1.08
C ARG A 72 14.19 -0.45 0.07
#